data_AF-A0A135IDH5-F1
#
_entry.id   AF-A0A135IDH5-F1
#
_cell.length_a   1.000
_cell.length_b   1.000
_cell.length_c   1.000
_cell.angle_alpha   90.00
_cell.angle_beta   90.00
_cell.angle_gamma   90.00
#
_symmetry.space_group_name_H-M   'P 1'
#
loop_
_entity.id
_entity.type
_entity.pdbx_description
1 polymer ?
#
loop_
_entity_poly.entity_id
_entity_poly.type
_entity_poly.pdbx_seq_one_letter_code
_entity_poly.pdbx_strand_id
1 'polypeptide(L)'
;MSLEETKTRLLAASETAEELLSQVNILYIEEIRSDEKVLKDALSQLHNAGDIDLVELVRGVDKSTSVYDFFTILHAFENALPSLDASIEDVLRCLVHLKQQVGRGIYRAFQLFCTMEAQRPRNSVEFILAQTELSAYAPFLSSSILSYDSDCVTEAIQVTEKLIASRNETVRSQAYFILGRLDVGEAQASTIWELLSGSDERENSCCAAVLRSIICFGEAFPSYWPQIEEFLLMFVEGASPEVLYEISDIFAFQEVDLPDDVLELLLKQFANVSHEHKGIIDNIDHLLVNLVAKGSFSIALKLLESILTVGVKFPQLDYFSSVLLSKHRELINHIVTKWFLSGDSSLCHSVTDLLHDVMDEDVEIEAKMALLDDEVKQIFVGHKAVGWLYTRPVSAASFILSIYKTASATTRKELEQVLYDPLLLSYPGELKRFFKSRINKDFQIHLCKRLLDKLQAYHSDIEKVSGLKELMAPRENISVYWKESNKSMQAAYEDASRGSIIDLIVAKKTLLYGNSSIYYMHRGDGEQVRQEMPMQSFSHSTEIPRLNILDPESLDYILRVYRCERMKNEANS
;
A
#
# COMPACT_ATOMS: atom_id res chain seq x y z
N MET A 1 -16.87 -25.55 -23.56
CA MET A 1 -17.75 -26.70 -23.27
C MET A 1 -19.16 -26.31 -23.65
N SER A 2 -19.98 -27.22 -24.18
CA SER A 2 -21.34 -26.81 -24.57
C SER A 2 -22.23 -26.54 -23.36
N LEU A 3 -23.22 -25.67 -23.54
CA LEU A 3 -24.22 -25.34 -22.51
C LEU A 3 -24.95 -26.59 -22.00
N GLU A 4 -25.37 -27.47 -22.91
CA GLU A 4 -26.12 -28.70 -22.57
C GLU A 4 -25.26 -29.73 -21.82
N GLU A 5 -23.98 -29.84 -22.19
CA GLU A 5 -23.02 -30.68 -21.45
C GLU A 5 -22.79 -30.17 -20.03
N THR A 6 -22.69 -28.84 -19.87
CA THR A 6 -22.56 -28.19 -18.56
C THR A 6 -23.79 -28.44 -17.68
N LYS A 7 -25.00 -28.28 -18.24
CA LYS A 7 -26.25 -28.60 -17.53
C LYS A 7 -26.34 -30.06 -17.13
N THR A 8 -25.97 -30.98 -18.03
CA THR A 8 -26.00 -32.42 -17.76
C THR A 8 -25.09 -32.78 -16.59
N ARG A 9 -23.88 -32.19 -16.51
CA ARG A 9 -22.96 -32.38 -15.38
C ARG A 9 -23.52 -31.85 -14.07
N LEU A 10 -24.14 -30.66 -14.09
CA LEU A 10 -24.77 -30.06 -12.90
C LEU A 10 -25.96 -30.91 -12.41
N LEU A 11 -26.81 -31.38 -13.31
CA LEU A 11 -27.94 -32.25 -12.98
C LEU A 11 -27.49 -33.62 -12.44
N ALA A 12 -26.41 -34.19 -12.99
CA ALA A 12 -25.85 -35.44 -12.47
C ALA A 12 -25.31 -35.30 -11.05
N ALA A 13 -24.98 -34.07 -10.62
CA ALA A 13 -24.49 -33.76 -9.28
C ALA A 13 -25.57 -33.16 -8.37
N SER A 14 -26.84 -33.07 -8.79
CA SER A 14 -27.90 -32.42 -8.01
C SER A 14 -28.53 -33.30 -6.92
N GLU A 15 -28.06 -34.55 -6.75
CA GLU A 15 -28.55 -35.47 -5.71
C GLU A 15 -28.26 -34.93 -4.30
N THR A 16 -27.14 -34.26 -4.11
CA THR A 16 -26.79 -33.58 -2.84
C THR A 16 -26.28 -32.16 -3.08
N ALA A 17 -26.52 -31.28 -2.10
CA ALA A 17 -26.02 -29.90 -2.14
C ALA A 17 -24.49 -29.85 -2.24
N GLU A 18 -23.81 -30.77 -1.56
CA GLU A 18 -22.34 -30.84 -1.52
C GLU A 18 -21.75 -31.22 -2.88
N GLU A 19 -22.31 -32.24 -3.55
CA GLU A 19 -21.89 -32.64 -4.90
C GLU A 19 -22.15 -31.56 -5.93
N LEU A 20 -23.31 -30.88 -5.85
CA LEU A 20 -23.64 -29.79 -6.76
C LEU A 20 -22.68 -28.61 -6.61
N LEU A 21 -22.37 -28.20 -5.37
CA LEU A 21 -21.40 -27.14 -5.08
C LEU A 21 -19.97 -27.51 -5.53
N SER A 22 -19.56 -28.77 -5.33
CA SER A 22 -18.30 -29.29 -5.87
C SER A 22 -18.25 -29.13 -7.38
N GLN A 23 -19.34 -29.48 -8.05
CA GLN A 23 -19.42 -29.46 -9.50
C GLN A 23 -19.43 -28.02 -10.05
N VAL A 24 -20.09 -27.09 -9.35
CA VAL A 24 -20.02 -25.65 -9.65
C VAL A 24 -18.60 -25.13 -9.53
N ASN A 25 -17.88 -25.49 -8.45
CA ASN A 25 -16.49 -25.07 -8.23
C ASN A 25 -15.56 -25.58 -9.34
N ILE A 26 -15.68 -26.86 -9.71
CA ILE A 26 -14.89 -27.46 -10.81
C ILE A 26 -15.17 -26.73 -12.13
N LEU A 27 -16.45 -26.55 -12.48
CA LEU A 27 -16.84 -25.91 -13.74
C LEU A 27 -16.39 -24.45 -13.80
N TYR A 28 -16.45 -23.71 -12.68
CA TYR A 28 -16.00 -22.33 -12.65
C TYR A 28 -14.48 -22.23 -12.90
N ILE A 29 -13.67 -23.09 -12.27
CA ILE A 29 -12.23 -23.13 -12.50
C ILE A 29 -11.88 -23.53 -13.94
N GLU A 30 -12.63 -24.48 -14.52
CA GLU A 30 -12.50 -24.86 -15.93
C GLU A 30 -12.82 -23.68 -16.85
N GLU A 31 -13.87 -22.91 -16.54
CA GLU A 31 -14.32 -21.75 -17.32
C GLU A 31 -13.36 -20.55 -17.25
N ILE A 32 -12.69 -20.29 -16.12
CA ILE A 32 -11.65 -19.25 -16.03
C ILE A 32 -10.55 -19.46 -17.07
N ARG A 33 -10.27 -20.72 -17.42
CA ARG A 33 -9.22 -21.11 -18.36
C ARG A 33 -9.73 -21.27 -19.80
N SER A 34 -11.01 -20.96 -20.06
CA SER A 34 -11.66 -21.13 -21.36
C SER A 34 -12.21 -19.80 -21.89
N ASP A 35 -12.26 -19.66 -23.22
CA ASP A 35 -12.91 -18.52 -23.88
C ASP A 35 -14.45 -18.64 -23.83
N GLU A 36 -14.99 -19.85 -23.68
CA GLU A 36 -16.43 -20.10 -23.61
C GLU A 36 -16.92 -20.04 -22.16
N LYS A 37 -17.80 -19.07 -21.88
CA LYS A 37 -18.39 -18.83 -20.55
C LYS A 37 -19.86 -19.22 -20.52
N VAL A 38 -20.18 -20.43 -20.04
CA VAL A 38 -21.53 -21.03 -20.16
C VAL A 38 -22.14 -21.42 -18.82
N LEU A 39 -21.37 -21.43 -17.73
CA LEU A 39 -21.82 -21.83 -16.40
C LEU A 39 -22.93 -20.93 -15.87
N LYS A 40 -22.81 -19.62 -16.07
CA LYS A 40 -23.86 -18.64 -15.72
C LYS A 40 -25.21 -19.04 -16.32
N ASP A 41 -25.23 -19.30 -17.63
CA ASP A 41 -26.46 -19.59 -18.36
C ASP A 41 -27.01 -20.96 -17.97
N ALA A 42 -26.14 -21.94 -17.74
CA ALA A 42 -26.54 -23.27 -17.27
C ALA A 42 -27.22 -23.18 -15.90
N LEU A 43 -26.60 -22.51 -14.93
CA LEU A 43 -27.12 -22.33 -13.58
C LEU A 43 -28.45 -21.58 -13.57
N SER A 44 -28.55 -20.50 -14.36
CA SER A 44 -29.77 -19.69 -14.43
C SER A 44 -30.91 -20.48 -15.06
N GLN A 45 -30.67 -21.21 -16.15
CA GLN A 45 -31.71 -22.00 -16.81
C GLN A 45 -32.20 -23.17 -15.97
N LEU A 46 -31.28 -23.89 -15.28
CA LEU A 46 -31.66 -24.98 -14.38
C LEU A 46 -32.46 -24.46 -13.17
N HIS A 47 -32.08 -23.29 -12.63
CA HIS A 47 -32.83 -22.68 -11.54
C HIS A 47 -34.24 -22.30 -11.96
N ASN A 48 -34.36 -21.58 -13.08
CA ASN A 48 -35.64 -21.09 -13.57
C ASN A 48 -36.55 -22.23 -14.07
N ALA A 49 -35.98 -23.38 -14.43
CA ALA A 49 -36.73 -24.60 -14.74
C ALA A 49 -37.23 -25.35 -13.49
N GLY A 50 -36.74 -24.98 -12.30
CA GLY A 50 -37.03 -25.65 -11.03
C GLY A 50 -36.23 -26.93 -10.81
N ASP A 51 -35.21 -27.20 -11.63
CA ASP A 51 -34.36 -28.39 -11.50
C ASP A 51 -33.37 -28.26 -10.34
N ILE A 52 -32.96 -27.03 -10.00
CA ILE A 52 -32.13 -26.70 -8.85
C ILE A 52 -32.65 -25.44 -8.15
N ASP A 53 -32.48 -25.33 -6.83
CA ASP A 53 -32.66 -24.07 -6.12
C ASP A 53 -31.30 -23.46 -5.80
N LEU A 54 -30.80 -22.61 -6.69
CA LEU A 54 -29.48 -22.00 -6.54
C LEU A 54 -29.45 -21.01 -5.35
N VAL A 55 -30.55 -20.32 -5.07
CA VAL A 55 -30.62 -19.32 -3.99
C VAL A 55 -30.55 -20.02 -2.63
N GLU A 56 -31.31 -21.09 -2.44
CA GLU A 56 -31.28 -21.86 -1.20
C GLU A 56 -29.97 -22.66 -1.07
N LEU A 57 -29.44 -23.19 -2.17
CA LEU A 57 -28.13 -23.88 -2.19
C LEU A 57 -27.02 -22.97 -1.67
N VAL A 58 -26.92 -21.74 -2.19
CA VAL A 58 -25.88 -20.78 -1.80
C VAL A 58 -26.12 -20.24 -0.39
N ARG A 59 -27.38 -20.09 0.03
CA ARG A 59 -27.72 -19.70 1.39
C ARG A 59 -27.26 -20.71 2.44
N GLY A 60 -27.18 -22.00 2.07
CA GLY A 60 -26.67 -23.06 2.94
C GLY A 60 -25.14 -23.11 3.07
N VAL A 61 -24.39 -22.28 2.33
CA VAL A 61 -22.92 -22.32 2.32
C VAL A 61 -22.35 -21.47 3.45
N ASP A 62 -21.56 -22.11 4.32
CA ASP A 62 -20.81 -21.44 5.38
C ASP A 62 -19.31 -21.40 5.04
N LYS A 63 -18.68 -20.22 5.19
CA LYS A 63 -17.26 -20.00 4.89
C LYS A 63 -16.34 -20.89 5.75
N SER A 64 -16.76 -21.22 6.97
CA SER A 64 -15.98 -21.98 7.95
C SER A 64 -16.05 -23.49 7.74
N THR A 65 -17.10 -24.00 7.11
CA THR A 65 -17.33 -25.44 6.91
C THR A 65 -17.28 -25.86 5.44
N SER A 66 -17.21 -24.92 4.50
CA SER A 66 -17.10 -25.23 3.08
C SER A 66 -15.79 -25.97 2.78
N VAL A 67 -15.89 -27.21 2.33
CA VAL A 67 -14.77 -27.99 1.77
C VAL A 67 -14.29 -27.38 0.43
N TYR A 68 -15.15 -26.59 -0.21
CA TYR A 68 -14.89 -25.94 -1.50
C TYR A 68 -14.48 -24.47 -1.32
N ASP A 69 -13.92 -23.88 -2.37
CA ASP A 69 -13.59 -22.46 -2.37
C ASP A 69 -14.88 -21.62 -2.38
N PHE A 70 -15.21 -21.09 -1.19
CA PHE A 70 -16.34 -20.22 -0.94
C PHE A 70 -16.40 -19.05 -1.93
N PHE A 71 -15.25 -18.46 -2.28
CA PHE A 71 -15.21 -17.30 -3.17
C PHE A 71 -15.55 -17.68 -4.61
N THR A 72 -15.15 -18.87 -5.04
CA THR A 72 -15.50 -19.40 -6.36
C THR A 72 -17.01 -19.61 -6.49
N ILE A 73 -17.64 -20.23 -5.49
CA ILE A 73 -19.11 -20.41 -5.45
C ILE A 73 -19.81 -19.05 -5.43
N LEU A 74 -19.33 -18.13 -4.60
CA LEU A 74 -19.86 -16.77 -4.53
C LEU A 74 -19.84 -16.12 -5.91
N HIS A 75 -18.70 -16.07 -6.59
CA HIS A 75 -18.58 -15.46 -7.92
C HIS A 75 -19.45 -16.13 -8.99
N ALA A 76 -19.63 -17.45 -8.95
CA ALA A 76 -20.56 -18.13 -9.83
C ALA A 76 -22.01 -17.65 -9.60
N PHE A 77 -22.40 -17.50 -8.32
CA PHE A 77 -23.70 -16.95 -7.94
C PHE A 77 -23.86 -15.47 -8.33
N GLU A 78 -22.84 -14.62 -8.11
CA GLU A 78 -22.87 -13.21 -8.52
C GLU A 78 -23.17 -13.05 -10.03
N ASN A 79 -22.61 -13.95 -10.84
CA ASN A 79 -22.80 -13.93 -12.29
C ASN A 79 -24.19 -14.41 -12.72
N ALA A 80 -24.73 -15.44 -12.05
CA ALA A 80 -26.04 -16.02 -12.36
C ALA A 80 -27.21 -15.19 -11.83
N LEU A 81 -27.04 -14.52 -10.68
CA LEU A 81 -28.10 -13.82 -9.94
C LEU A 81 -28.99 -12.93 -10.81
N PRO A 82 -28.48 -12.08 -11.72
CA PRO A 82 -29.34 -11.21 -12.53
C PRO A 82 -30.33 -11.98 -13.41
N SER A 83 -30.03 -13.21 -13.80
CA SER A 83 -30.84 -14.01 -14.72
C SER A 83 -31.78 -14.99 -14.02
N LEU A 84 -31.86 -14.95 -12.68
CA LEU A 84 -32.70 -15.84 -11.89
C LEU A 84 -34.17 -15.34 -11.85
N ASP A 85 -35.08 -16.30 -11.95
CA ASP A 85 -36.51 -16.16 -11.64
C ASP A 85 -36.73 -16.55 -10.18
N ALA A 86 -36.39 -15.62 -9.28
CA ALA A 86 -36.43 -15.82 -7.83
C ALA A 86 -37.18 -14.67 -7.16
N SER A 87 -37.74 -14.94 -5.97
CA SER A 87 -38.40 -13.89 -5.19
C SER A 87 -37.38 -12.92 -4.59
N ILE A 88 -37.75 -11.65 -4.48
CA ILE A 88 -36.93 -10.61 -3.82
C ILE A 88 -36.61 -11.00 -2.37
N GLU A 89 -37.57 -11.61 -1.68
CA GLU A 89 -37.41 -11.99 -0.28
C GLU A 89 -36.33 -13.04 -0.09
N ASP A 90 -36.33 -14.09 -0.92
CA ASP A 90 -35.39 -15.20 -0.81
C ASP A 90 -33.98 -14.76 -1.20
N VAL A 91 -33.87 -13.95 -2.25
CA VAL A 91 -32.61 -13.33 -2.65
C VAL A 91 -32.05 -12.44 -1.54
N LEU A 92 -32.85 -11.54 -0.97
CA LEU A 92 -32.39 -10.65 0.11
C LEU A 92 -31.99 -11.42 1.38
N ARG A 93 -32.74 -12.45 1.77
CA ARG A 93 -32.37 -13.34 2.89
C ARG A 93 -31.03 -14.03 2.64
N CYS A 94 -30.82 -14.53 1.42
CA CYS A 94 -29.56 -15.15 1.01
C CYS A 94 -28.40 -14.12 1.05
N LEU A 95 -28.58 -12.95 0.45
CA LEU A 95 -27.54 -11.92 0.40
C LEU A 95 -27.16 -11.36 1.77
N VAL A 96 -28.13 -11.19 2.69
CA VAL A 96 -27.85 -10.80 4.07
C VAL A 96 -27.03 -11.89 4.78
N HIS A 97 -27.38 -13.16 4.59
CA HIS A 97 -26.60 -14.27 5.14
C HIS A 97 -25.16 -14.27 4.61
N LEU A 98 -24.97 -14.15 3.30
CA LEU A 98 -23.65 -14.10 2.67
C LEU A 98 -22.83 -12.91 3.18
N LYS A 99 -23.44 -11.73 3.31
CA LYS A 99 -22.76 -10.55 3.85
C LYS A 99 -22.23 -10.80 5.27
N GLN A 100 -22.97 -11.51 6.12
CA GLN A 100 -22.52 -11.86 7.47
C GLN A 100 -21.31 -12.81 7.45
N GLN A 101 -21.22 -13.69 6.45
CA GLN A 101 -20.13 -14.67 6.31
C GLN A 101 -18.82 -14.05 5.79
N VAL A 102 -18.89 -13.13 4.82
CA VAL A 102 -17.71 -12.56 4.15
C VAL A 102 -17.42 -11.10 4.48
N GLY A 103 -18.31 -10.41 5.22
CA GLY A 103 -18.17 -8.99 5.55
C GLY A 103 -18.40 -8.04 4.36
N ARG A 104 -18.61 -8.56 3.15
CA ARG A 104 -18.93 -7.82 1.93
C ARG A 104 -20.23 -8.33 1.30
N GLY A 105 -21.04 -7.43 0.75
CA GLY A 105 -22.27 -7.78 0.05
C GLY A 105 -22.10 -7.82 -1.47
N ILE A 106 -22.97 -8.55 -2.17
CA ILE A 106 -23.00 -8.64 -3.63
C ILE A 106 -23.92 -7.53 -4.20
N TYR A 107 -23.54 -6.28 -3.96
CA TYR A 107 -24.43 -5.13 -4.21
C TYR A 107 -24.70 -4.92 -5.71
N ARG A 108 -23.71 -5.11 -6.58
CA ARG A 108 -23.85 -4.88 -8.02
C ARG A 108 -24.71 -5.93 -8.71
N ALA A 109 -24.52 -7.21 -8.40
CA ALA A 109 -25.35 -8.26 -8.98
C ALA A 109 -26.81 -8.14 -8.52
N PHE A 110 -27.02 -7.75 -7.25
CA PHE A 110 -28.37 -7.49 -6.74
C PHE A 110 -29.05 -6.28 -7.41
N GLN A 111 -28.31 -5.20 -7.67
CA GLN A 111 -28.81 -4.07 -8.46
C GLN A 111 -29.26 -4.56 -9.86
N LEU A 112 -28.39 -5.31 -10.57
CA LEU A 112 -28.75 -5.86 -11.88
C LEU A 112 -29.98 -6.78 -11.82
N PHE A 113 -30.08 -7.64 -10.80
CA PHE A 113 -31.26 -8.47 -10.57
C PHE A 113 -32.54 -7.63 -10.39
N CYS A 114 -32.46 -6.51 -9.68
CA CYS A 114 -33.60 -5.60 -9.51
C CYS A 114 -33.99 -4.91 -10.82
N THR A 115 -33.03 -4.59 -11.71
CA THR A 115 -33.33 -3.94 -13.01
C THR A 115 -34.10 -4.82 -14.00
N MET A 116 -34.13 -6.15 -13.80
CA MET A 116 -34.74 -7.07 -14.77
C MET A 116 -36.27 -7.05 -14.77
N GLU A 117 -36.90 -6.59 -13.69
CA GLU A 117 -38.36 -6.48 -13.60
C GLU A 117 -38.76 -5.17 -12.93
N ALA A 118 -39.69 -4.44 -13.56
CA ALA A 118 -40.07 -3.08 -13.12
C ALA A 118 -40.59 -2.98 -11.68
N GLN A 119 -41.13 -4.07 -11.09
CA GLN A 119 -41.65 -4.06 -9.71
C GLN A 119 -40.60 -4.46 -8.66
N ARG A 120 -39.50 -5.12 -9.05
CA ARG A 120 -38.47 -5.58 -8.10
C ARG A 120 -37.84 -4.45 -7.28
N PRO A 121 -37.53 -3.26 -7.84
CA PRO A 121 -37.00 -2.16 -7.06
C PRO A 121 -37.95 -1.72 -5.92
N ARG A 122 -39.24 -1.55 -6.22
CA ARG A 122 -40.28 -1.16 -5.24
C ARG A 122 -40.47 -2.25 -4.18
N ASN A 123 -40.68 -3.49 -4.62
CA ASN A 123 -40.88 -4.63 -3.73
C ASN A 123 -39.68 -4.83 -2.80
N SER A 124 -38.46 -4.60 -3.29
CA SER A 124 -37.23 -4.66 -2.49
C SER A 124 -37.20 -3.60 -1.40
N VAL A 125 -37.48 -2.34 -1.75
CA VAL A 125 -37.53 -1.26 -0.76
C VAL A 125 -38.59 -1.55 0.31
N GLU A 126 -39.80 -1.93 -0.09
CA GLU A 126 -40.89 -2.27 0.84
C GLU A 126 -40.50 -3.43 1.77
N PHE A 127 -39.93 -4.49 1.22
CA PHE A 127 -39.49 -5.64 2.00
C PHE A 127 -38.39 -5.27 2.99
N ILE A 128 -37.37 -4.52 2.57
CA ILE A 128 -36.26 -4.09 3.44
C ILE A 128 -36.79 -3.26 4.61
N LEU A 129 -37.65 -2.27 4.34
CA LEU A 129 -38.19 -1.37 5.37
C LEU A 129 -39.15 -2.07 6.35
N ALA A 130 -39.72 -3.22 5.97
CA ALA A 130 -40.57 -4.03 6.83
C ALA A 130 -39.79 -4.93 7.80
N GLN A 131 -38.46 -5.06 7.66
CA GLN A 131 -37.67 -5.97 8.50
C GLN A 131 -37.44 -5.43 9.91
N THR A 132 -37.46 -6.33 10.90
CA THR A 132 -37.10 -6.00 12.29
C THR A 132 -35.59 -5.71 12.42
N GLU A 133 -34.76 -6.49 11.73
CA GLU A 133 -33.29 -6.33 11.69
C GLU A 133 -32.87 -5.35 10.58
N LEU A 134 -33.45 -4.15 10.60
CA LEU A 134 -33.35 -3.19 9.50
C LEU A 134 -31.90 -2.87 9.09
N SER A 135 -30.97 -2.74 10.04
CA SER A 135 -29.56 -2.44 9.75
C SER A 135 -28.84 -3.55 8.96
N ALA A 136 -29.29 -4.80 9.03
CA ALA A 136 -28.72 -5.89 8.24
C ALA A 136 -29.13 -5.80 6.75
N TYR A 137 -30.36 -5.35 6.49
CA TYR A 137 -30.95 -5.26 5.15
C TYR A 137 -30.76 -3.90 4.49
N ALA A 138 -30.71 -2.81 5.27
CA ALA A 138 -30.58 -1.44 4.78
C ALA A 138 -29.45 -1.23 3.75
N PRO A 139 -28.28 -1.89 3.84
CA PRO A 139 -27.21 -1.78 2.83
C PRO A 139 -27.60 -2.17 1.40
N PHE A 140 -28.73 -2.86 1.20
CA PHE A 140 -29.27 -3.19 -0.12
C PHE A 140 -30.27 -2.15 -0.65
N LEU A 141 -30.61 -1.12 0.13
CA LEU A 141 -31.50 -0.03 -0.30
C LEU A 141 -30.90 0.73 -1.49
N SER A 142 -29.59 0.99 -1.47
CA SER A 142 -28.90 1.67 -2.57
C SER A 142 -29.01 0.89 -3.87
N SER A 143 -28.69 -0.40 -3.86
CA SER A 143 -28.90 -1.29 -5.01
C SER A 143 -30.37 -1.31 -5.47
N SER A 144 -31.32 -1.27 -4.55
CA SER A 144 -32.75 -1.30 -4.90
C SER A 144 -33.18 -0.02 -5.60
N ILE A 145 -32.86 1.14 -5.02
CA ILE A 145 -33.33 2.44 -5.52
C ILE A 145 -32.57 2.86 -6.79
N LEU A 146 -31.27 2.57 -6.87
CA LEU A 146 -30.47 2.79 -8.09
C LEU A 146 -30.82 1.82 -9.23
N SER A 147 -31.80 0.93 -9.04
CA SER A 147 -32.36 0.07 -10.09
C SER A 147 -33.70 0.56 -10.64
N TYR A 148 -34.20 1.70 -10.16
CA TYR A 148 -35.39 2.32 -10.72
C TYR A 148 -35.14 2.71 -12.18
N ASP A 149 -36.16 2.54 -13.02
CA ASP A 149 -36.10 3.00 -14.40
C ASP A 149 -36.10 4.53 -14.47
N SER A 150 -35.57 5.07 -15.56
CA SER A 150 -35.55 6.48 -15.94
C SER A 150 -36.93 7.17 -15.80
N ASP A 151 -38.02 6.45 -16.08
CA ASP A 151 -39.39 6.95 -15.92
C ASP A 151 -39.82 7.13 -14.45
N CYS A 152 -39.09 6.53 -13.49
CA CYS A 152 -39.41 6.54 -12.07
C CYS A 152 -38.42 7.37 -11.23
N VAL A 153 -37.59 8.21 -11.86
CA VAL A 153 -36.59 9.05 -11.16
C VAL A 153 -37.21 9.94 -10.08
N THR A 154 -38.37 10.54 -10.36
CA THR A 154 -39.06 11.40 -9.36
C THR A 154 -39.48 10.60 -8.13
N GLU A 155 -39.92 9.35 -8.31
CA GLU A 155 -40.27 8.46 -7.21
C GLU A 155 -39.01 8.05 -6.44
N ALA A 156 -37.91 7.73 -7.12
CA ALA A 156 -36.65 7.41 -6.48
C ALA A 156 -36.15 8.56 -5.58
N ILE A 157 -36.26 9.81 -6.03
CA ILE A 157 -35.95 11.01 -5.22
C ILE A 157 -36.86 11.08 -3.98
N GLN A 158 -38.17 10.96 -4.15
CA GLN A 158 -39.14 11.04 -3.04
C GLN A 158 -38.97 9.92 -2.02
N VAL A 159 -38.65 8.70 -2.47
CA VAL A 159 -38.34 7.59 -1.58
C VAL A 159 -37.07 7.90 -0.80
N THR A 160 -36.01 8.35 -1.49
CA THR A 160 -34.72 8.69 -0.87
C THR A 160 -34.87 9.81 0.17
N GLU A 161 -35.63 10.86 -0.14
CA GLU A 161 -35.95 11.95 0.81
C GLU A 161 -36.60 11.41 2.10
N LYS A 162 -37.57 10.48 1.99
CA LYS A 162 -38.18 9.84 3.16
C LYS A 162 -37.18 9.01 3.97
N LEU A 163 -36.20 8.37 3.31
CA LEU A 163 -35.18 7.58 3.98
C LEU A 163 -34.20 8.47 4.77
N ILE A 164 -33.92 9.69 4.31
CA ILE A 164 -33.09 10.67 5.04
C ILE A 164 -33.75 11.03 6.38
N ALA A 165 -35.08 11.07 6.46
CA ALA A 165 -35.79 11.31 7.71
C ALA A 165 -35.82 10.10 8.68
N SER A 166 -35.13 9.00 8.36
CA SER A 166 -35.15 7.77 9.15
C SER A 166 -34.39 7.91 10.47
N ARG A 167 -34.89 7.24 11.53
CA ARG A 167 -34.16 7.13 12.80
C ARG A 167 -32.96 6.17 12.73
N ASN A 168 -32.91 5.30 11.71
CA ASN A 168 -31.84 4.34 11.55
C ASN A 168 -30.67 4.94 10.75
N GLU A 169 -29.50 5.05 11.37
CA GLU A 169 -28.28 5.60 10.77
C GLU A 169 -27.90 4.89 9.46
N THR A 170 -27.97 3.56 9.42
CA THR A 170 -27.63 2.78 8.22
C THR A 170 -28.57 3.12 7.06
N VAL A 171 -29.86 3.33 7.34
CA VAL A 171 -30.83 3.75 6.31
C VAL A 171 -30.50 5.15 5.80
N ARG A 172 -30.22 6.11 6.69
CA ARG A 172 -29.84 7.47 6.28
C ARG A 172 -28.55 7.50 5.47
N SER A 173 -27.51 6.78 5.93
CA SER A 173 -26.24 6.66 5.20
C SER A 173 -26.46 6.13 3.77
N GLN A 174 -27.31 5.11 3.59
CA GLN A 174 -27.67 4.61 2.26
C GLN A 174 -28.47 5.64 1.45
N ALA A 175 -29.37 6.39 2.09
CA ALA A 175 -30.13 7.45 1.43
C ALA A 175 -29.22 8.55 0.86
N TYR A 176 -28.25 9.02 1.65
CA TYR A 176 -27.26 9.96 1.16
C TYR A 176 -26.44 9.37 0.02
N PHE A 177 -25.93 8.14 0.17
CA PHE A 177 -25.19 7.45 -0.89
C PHE A 177 -25.97 7.36 -2.21
N ILE A 178 -27.29 7.15 -2.15
CA ILE A 178 -28.16 7.12 -3.32
C ILE A 178 -28.21 8.49 -4.00
N LEU A 179 -28.40 9.58 -3.25
CA LEU A 179 -28.58 10.92 -3.82
C LEU A 179 -27.48 11.32 -4.80
N GLY A 180 -26.21 11.03 -4.47
CA GLY A 180 -25.09 11.38 -5.34
C GLY A 180 -24.93 10.49 -6.58
N ARG A 181 -25.72 9.42 -6.70
CA ARG A 181 -25.60 8.40 -7.77
C ARG A 181 -26.89 8.19 -8.55
N LEU A 182 -27.97 8.91 -8.22
CA LEU A 182 -29.18 8.88 -9.01
C LEU A 182 -28.89 9.41 -10.41
N ASP A 183 -29.36 8.70 -11.42
CA ASP A 183 -29.29 9.13 -12.82
C ASP A 183 -30.39 10.18 -13.05
N VAL A 184 -30.05 11.45 -12.84
CA VAL A 184 -30.98 12.59 -12.93
C VAL A 184 -30.53 13.59 -13.97
N GLY A 185 -31.48 14.33 -14.56
CA GLY A 185 -31.16 15.45 -15.43
C GLY A 185 -30.91 16.74 -14.65
N GLU A 186 -30.40 17.76 -15.33
CA GLU A 186 -30.20 19.12 -14.81
C GLU A 186 -31.45 19.71 -14.14
N ALA A 187 -32.65 19.33 -14.59
CA ALA A 187 -33.91 19.79 -14.02
C ALA A 187 -34.12 19.36 -12.55
N GLN A 188 -33.54 18.23 -12.13
CA GLN A 188 -33.65 17.71 -10.77
C GLN A 188 -32.37 17.92 -9.95
N ALA A 189 -31.28 18.40 -10.57
CA ALA A 189 -29.99 18.61 -9.90
C ALA A 189 -30.11 19.56 -8.69
N SER A 190 -30.90 20.63 -8.80
CA SER A 190 -31.13 21.56 -7.69
C SER A 190 -31.81 20.89 -6.50
N THR A 191 -32.79 20.01 -6.73
CA THR A 191 -33.47 19.26 -5.68
C THR A 191 -32.51 18.31 -4.96
N ILE A 192 -31.64 17.60 -5.70
CA ILE A 192 -30.61 16.76 -5.10
C ILE A 192 -29.64 17.59 -4.27
N TRP A 193 -29.19 18.73 -4.81
CA TRP A 193 -28.29 19.63 -4.09
C TRP A 193 -28.90 20.17 -2.80
N GLU A 194 -30.17 20.59 -2.82
CA GLU A 194 -30.89 21.06 -1.62
C GLU A 194 -30.95 19.97 -0.52
N LEU A 195 -31.16 18.71 -0.90
CA LEU A 195 -31.17 17.58 0.04
C LEU A 195 -29.78 17.28 0.62
N LEU A 196 -28.72 17.39 -0.18
CA LEU A 196 -27.33 17.17 0.27
C LEU A 196 -26.83 18.33 1.16
N SER A 197 -26.97 19.56 0.67
CA SER A 197 -26.50 20.77 1.36
C SER A 197 -27.30 21.13 2.61
N GLY A 198 -28.56 20.68 2.68
CA GLY A 198 -29.41 20.81 3.88
C GLY A 198 -29.15 19.78 4.97
N SER A 199 -28.16 18.89 4.81
CA SER A 199 -27.84 17.88 5.83
C SER A 199 -27.19 18.52 7.06
N ASP A 200 -27.69 18.16 8.26
CA ASP A 200 -27.12 18.54 9.57
C ASP A 200 -26.67 17.28 10.33
N GLU A 201 -26.25 16.26 9.57
CA GLU A 201 -25.84 14.95 10.08
C GLU A 201 -24.56 15.05 10.91
N ARG A 202 -24.52 14.26 12.00
CA ARG A 202 -23.38 14.23 12.92
C ARG A 202 -22.81 12.84 13.10
N GLU A 203 -23.52 11.81 12.64
CA GLU A 203 -23.04 10.44 12.66
C GLU A 203 -22.01 10.20 11.55
N ASN A 204 -20.85 9.67 11.92
CA ASN A 204 -19.69 9.53 11.04
C ASN A 204 -19.99 8.79 9.73
N SER A 205 -20.82 7.73 9.77
CA SER A 205 -21.14 6.94 8.57
C SER A 205 -22.10 7.69 7.61
N CYS A 206 -22.94 8.56 8.14
CA CYS A 206 -23.78 9.46 7.36
C CYS A 206 -22.94 10.58 6.77
N CYS A 207 -22.05 11.19 7.56
CA CYS A 207 -21.15 12.24 7.07
C CYS A 207 -20.26 11.74 5.92
N ALA A 208 -19.70 10.53 6.03
CA ALA A 208 -18.94 9.91 4.95
C ALA A 208 -19.80 9.70 3.68
N ALA A 209 -21.04 9.22 3.83
CA ALA A 209 -21.95 9.05 2.70
C ALA A 209 -22.33 10.39 2.05
N VAL A 210 -22.59 11.44 2.84
CA VAL A 210 -22.84 12.80 2.35
C VAL A 210 -21.65 13.30 1.52
N LEU A 211 -20.43 13.18 2.06
CA LEU A 211 -19.21 13.58 1.36
C LEU A 211 -19.10 12.87 0.00
N ARG A 212 -19.18 11.52 -0.01
CA ARG A 212 -19.07 10.75 -1.25
C ARG A 212 -20.12 11.22 -2.28
N SER A 213 -21.34 11.43 -1.81
CA SER A 213 -22.44 11.85 -2.68
C SER A 213 -22.28 13.25 -3.23
N ILE A 214 -21.74 14.18 -2.45
CA ILE A 214 -21.44 15.54 -2.92
C ILE A 214 -20.36 15.52 -4.00
N ILE A 215 -19.32 14.69 -3.82
CA ILE A 215 -18.26 14.55 -4.82
C ILE A 215 -18.80 13.92 -6.12
N CYS A 216 -19.55 12.82 -6.03
CA CYS A 216 -20.20 12.22 -7.20
C CYS A 216 -21.20 13.18 -7.87
N PHE A 217 -21.91 13.99 -7.09
CA PHE A 217 -22.82 15.01 -7.59
C PHE A 217 -22.08 16.12 -8.36
N GLY A 218 -20.94 16.60 -7.85
CA GLY A 218 -20.11 17.59 -8.54
C GLY A 218 -19.51 17.07 -9.86
N GLU A 219 -19.18 15.78 -9.91
CA GLU A 219 -18.74 15.12 -11.16
C GLU A 219 -19.87 15.10 -12.21
N ALA A 220 -21.10 14.77 -11.80
CA ALA A 220 -22.26 14.76 -12.68
C ALA A 220 -22.71 16.17 -13.09
N PHE A 221 -22.57 17.15 -12.19
CA PHE A 221 -23.00 18.54 -12.39
C PHE A 221 -21.88 19.54 -12.05
N PRO A 222 -20.87 19.70 -12.93
CA PRO A 222 -19.70 20.54 -12.64
C PRO A 222 -20.01 22.03 -12.38
N SER A 223 -21.19 22.52 -12.77
CA SER A 223 -21.66 23.88 -12.48
C SER A 223 -21.88 24.14 -10.99
N TYR A 224 -21.97 23.10 -10.16
CA TYR A 224 -22.18 23.19 -8.71
C TYR A 224 -20.88 23.19 -7.90
N TRP A 225 -19.70 23.04 -8.52
CA TRP A 225 -18.42 23.03 -7.80
C TRP A 225 -18.20 24.23 -6.85
N PRO A 226 -18.55 25.48 -7.21
CA PRO A 226 -18.43 26.61 -6.28
C PRO A 226 -19.26 26.45 -4.99
N GLN A 227 -20.49 25.94 -5.11
CA GLN A 227 -21.38 25.69 -3.98
C GLN A 227 -20.91 24.49 -3.15
N ILE A 228 -20.36 23.47 -3.82
CA ILE A 228 -19.76 22.30 -3.18
C ILE A 228 -18.54 22.71 -2.35
N GLU A 229 -17.67 23.56 -2.90
CA GLU A 229 -16.50 24.08 -2.19
C GLU A 229 -16.91 24.84 -0.92
N GLU A 230 -17.89 25.75 -1.01
CA GLU A 230 -18.41 26.50 0.15
C GLU A 230 -18.97 25.57 1.23
N PHE A 231 -19.70 24.53 0.83
CA PHE A 231 -20.21 23.53 1.77
C PHE A 231 -19.08 22.71 2.41
N LEU A 232 -18.13 22.22 1.60
CA LEU A 232 -17.05 21.38 2.09
C LEU A 232 -16.14 22.12 3.07
N LEU A 233 -15.91 23.44 2.88
CA LEU A 233 -15.11 24.26 3.78
C LEU A 233 -15.53 24.13 5.24
N MET A 234 -16.84 24.08 5.49
CA MET A 234 -17.39 23.90 6.85
C MET A 234 -17.54 22.42 7.22
N PHE A 235 -17.85 21.57 6.25
CA PHE A 235 -18.21 20.17 6.49
C PHE A 235 -17.02 19.29 6.91
N VAL A 236 -15.85 19.51 6.30
CA VAL A 236 -14.67 18.64 6.56
C VAL A 236 -13.79 19.16 7.69
N GLU A 237 -14.10 20.31 8.30
CA GLU A 237 -13.33 20.85 9.41
C GLU A 237 -13.40 19.90 10.63
N GLY A 238 -12.25 19.33 11.03
CA GLY A 238 -12.21 18.34 12.11
C GLY A 238 -12.78 16.98 11.72
N ALA A 239 -12.68 16.60 10.45
CA ALA A 239 -13.17 15.33 9.91
C ALA A 239 -12.81 14.11 10.77
N SER A 240 -13.80 13.23 10.99
CA SER A 240 -13.61 11.95 11.68
C SER A 240 -12.79 10.97 10.84
N PRO A 241 -12.22 9.91 11.44
CA PRO A 241 -11.48 8.89 10.70
C PRO A 241 -12.28 8.24 9.56
N GLU A 242 -13.59 8.05 9.71
CA GLU A 242 -14.45 7.51 8.66
C GLU A 242 -14.58 8.47 7.47
N VAL A 243 -14.70 9.78 7.73
CA VAL A 243 -14.71 10.80 6.68
C VAL A 243 -13.34 10.89 6.01
N LEU A 244 -12.24 10.82 6.78
CA LEU A 244 -10.89 10.79 6.20
C LEU A 244 -10.64 9.55 5.35
N TYR A 245 -11.12 8.38 5.80
CA TYR A 245 -11.06 7.14 5.03
C TYR A 245 -11.79 7.31 3.70
N GLU A 246 -12.99 7.89 3.75
CA GLU A 246 -13.82 8.17 2.59
C GLU A 246 -13.13 9.13 1.60
N ILE A 247 -12.56 10.25 2.08
CA ILE A 247 -11.73 11.14 1.26
C ILE A 247 -10.58 10.35 0.61
N SER A 248 -9.87 9.54 1.37
CA SER A 248 -8.71 8.80 0.87
C SER A 248 -9.07 7.74 -0.17
N ASP A 249 -10.21 7.06 0.00
CA ASP A 249 -10.72 6.03 -0.90
C ASP A 249 -11.13 6.64 -2.26
N ILE A 250 -11.85 7.77 -2.22
CA ILE A 250 -12.22 8.53 -3.43
C ILE A 250 -10.97 8.86 -4.23
N PHE A 251 -9.95 9.42 -3.58
CA PHE A 251 -8.72 9.82 -4.26
C PHE A 251 -7.85 8.66 -4.78
N ALA A 252 -7.82 7.55 -4.04
CA ALA A 252 -7.00 6.40 -4.39
C ALA A 252 -7.59 5.61 -5.57
N PHE A 253 -8.92 5.45 -5.61
CA PHE A 253 -9.58 4.46 -6.48
C PHE A 253 -10.65 5.02 -7.40
N GLN A 254 -11.09 6.27 -7.22
CA GLN A 254 -12.03 6.90 -8.14
C GLN A 254 -11.30 7.87 -9.06
N GLU A 255 -11.59 7.77 -10.37
CA GLU A 255 -11.06 8.68 -11.38
C GLU A 255 -11.88 9.98 -11.43
N VAL A 256 -12.06 10.65 -10.29
CA VAL A 256 -12.79 11.93 -10.24
C VAL A 256 -11.85 13.08 -10.60
N ASP A 257 -12.24 13.91 -11.56
CA ASP A 257 -11.53 15.15 -11.92
C ASP A 257 -12.03 16.29 -11.04
N LEU A 258 -11.42 16.45 -9.87
CA LEU A 258 -11.77 17.50 -8.93
C LEU A 258 -11.15 18.85 -9.33
N PRO A 259 -11.87 19.97 -9.15
CA PRO A 259 -11.27 21.29 -9.20
C PRO A 259 -10.11 21.43 -8.21
N ASP A 260 -9.07 22.18 -8.59
CA ASP A 260 -7.86 22.37 -7.79
C ASP A 260 -8.16 22.86 -6.35
N ASP A 261 -9.13 23.77 -6.19
CA ASP A 261 -9.51 24.32 -4.88
C ASP A 261 -10.11 23.25 -3.95
N VAL A 262 -10.99 22.39 -4.48
CA VAL A 262 -11.60 21.26 -3.75
C VAL A 262 -10.55 20.20 -3.44
N LEU A 263 -9.67 19.90 -4.39
CA LEU A 263 -8.54 18.99 -4.20
C LEU A 263 -7.65 19.47 -3.04
N GLU A 264 -7.22 20.73 -3.05
CA GLU A 264 -6.39 21.28 -1.98
C GLU A 264 -7.10 21.30 -0.63
N LEU A 265 -8.40 21.59 -0.60
CA LEU A 265 -9.22 21.58 0.62
C LEU A 265 -9.26 20.20 1.28
N LEU A 266 -9.51 19.16 0.49
CA LEU A 266 -9.62 17.79 0.99
C LEU A 266 -8.25 17.22 1.38
N LEU A 267 -7.19 17.50 0.61
CA LEU A 267 -5.83 17.06 0.94
C LEU A 267 -5.32 17.64 2.26
N LYS A 268 -5.71 18.87 2.62
CA LYS A 268 -5.36 19.48 3.91
C LYS A 268 -5.88 18.67 5.10
N GLN A 269 -6.93 17.88 4.93
CA GLN A 269 -7.49 17.06 6.02
C GLN A 269 -6.54 15.93 6.43
N PHE A 270 -5.65 15.48 5.55
CA PHE A 270 -4.65 14.46 5.88
C PHE A 270 -3.47 14.97 6.70
N ALA A 271 -3.35 16.29 6.91
CA ALA A 271 -2.22 16.86 7.63
C ALA A 271 -2.05 16.33 9.06
N ASN A 272 -3.12 15.83 9.68
CA ASN A 272 -3.13 15.30 11.05
C ASN A 272 -3.58 13.84 11.12
N VAL A 273 -3.44 13.07 10.03
CA VAL A 273 -3.85 11.65 10.02
C VAL A 273 -3.05 10.84 11.03
N SER A 274 -3.75 10.05 11.85
CA SER A 274 -3.09 9.13 12.79
C SER A 274 -2.45 7.96 12.03
N HIS A 275 -1.20 7.66 12.36
CA HIS A 275 -0.47 6.50 11.83
C HIS A 275 -1.09 5.15 12.21
N GLU A 276 -2.03 5.13 13.16
CA GLU A 276 -2.78 3.92 13.56
C GLU A 276 -3.87 3.53 12.56
N HIS A 277 -4.35 4.47 11.73
CA HIS A 277 -5.41 4.21 10.75
C HIS A 277 -4.87 3.63 9.45
N LYS A 278 -4.43 2.36 9.50
CA LYS A 278 -3.77 1.68 8.38
C LYS A 278 -4.52 1.81 7.05
N GLY A 279 -5.84 1.64 7.03
CA GLY A 279 -6.62 1.74 5.79
C GLY A 279 -6.55 3.11 5.12
N ILE A 280 -6.43 4.20 5.89
CA ILE A 280 -6.25 5.55 5.34
C ILE A 280 -4.83 5.69 4.78
N ILE A 281 -3.83 5.15 5.47
CA ILE A 281 -2.43 5.20 5.02
C ILE A 281 -2.23 4.39 3.74
N ASP A 282 -2.79 3.18 3.66
CA ASP A 282 -2.76 2.34 2.45
C ASP A 282 -3.41 3.07 1.26
N ASN A 283 -4.53 3.78 1.47
CA ASN A 283 -5.15 4.61 0.43
C ASN A 283 -4.28 5.81 0.03
N ILE A 284 -3.64 6.49 0.99
CA ILE A 284 -2.71 7.59 0.72
C ILE A 284 -1.50 7.09 -0.08
N ASP A 285 -1.02 5.88 0.18
CA ASP A 285 0.07 5.25 -0.56
C ASP A 285 -0.27 5.13 -2.07
N HIS A 286 -1.47 4.64 -2.38
CA HIS A 286 -2.00 4.62 -3.75
C HIS A 286 -2.17 6.03 -4.34
N LEU A 287 -2.70 6.98 -3.55
CA LEU A 287 -2.89 8.37 -3.98
C LEU A 287 -1.57 9.04 -4.37
N LEU A 288 -0.50 8.85 -3.59
CA LEU A 288 0.81 9.41 -3.90
C LEU A 288 1.34 8.91 -5.24
N VAL A 289 1.16 7.62 -5.54
CA VAL A 289 1.51 7.03 -6.84
C VAL A 289 0.69 7.67 -7.96
N ASN A 290 -0.62 7.83 -7.78
CA ASN A 290 -1.50 8.44 -8.77
C ASN A 290 -1.13 9.90 -9.06
N LEU A 291 -0.84 10.70 -8.02
CA LEU A 291 -0.43 12.10 -8.18
C LEU A 291 0.89 12.23 -8.95
N VAL A 292 1.86 11.38 -8.66
CA VAL A 292 3.14 11.36 -9.38
C VAL A 292 2.94 10.91 -10.83
N ALA A 293 2.08 9.92 -11.09
CA ALA A 293 1.76 9.47 -12.44
C ALA A 293 1.07 10.57 -13.28
N LYS A 294 0.23 11.40 -12.66
CA LYS A 294 -0.42 12.57 -13.29
C LYS A 294 0.50 13.80 -13.45
N GLY A 295 1.72 13.76 -12.91
CA GLY A 295 2.67 14.88 -12.96
C GLY A 295 2.49 15.95 -11.88
N SER A 296 1.58 15.73 -10.92
CA SER A 296 1.27 16.65 -9.81
C SER A 296 2.26 16.54 -8.66
N PHE A 297 3.57 16.66 -8.96
CA PHE A 297 4.65 16.40 -8.00
C PHE A 297 4.65 17.32 -6.79
N SER A 298 4.28 18.60 -6.97
CA SER A 298 4.22 19.58 -5.87
C SER A 298 3.19 19.21 -4.82
N ILE A 299 2.03 18.70 -5.26
CA ILE A 299 0.92 18.28 -4.40
C ILE A 299 1.31 16.99 -3.67
N ALA A 300 1.82 16.00 -4.41
CA ALA A 300 2.30 14.74 -3.83
C ALA A 300 3.35 14.99 -2.74
N LEU A 301 4.30 15.88 -2.99
CA LEU A 301 5.36 16.20 -2.03
C LEU A 301 4.84 16.92 -0.79
N LYS A 302 3.91 17.88 -0.94
CA LYS A 302 3.27 18.55 0.20
C LYS A 302 2.50 17.56 1.08
N LEU A 303 1.75 16.64 0.46
CA LEU A 303 1.01 15.60 1.17
C LEU A 303 1.97 14.68 1.93
N LEU A 304 2.99 14.16 1.24
CA LEU A 304 4.01 13.29 1.82
C LEU A 304 4.72 13.96 3.01
N GLU A 305 5.15 15.22 2.87
CA GLU A 305 5.79 15.96 3.96
C GLU A 305 4.85 16.13 5.17
N SER A 306 3.56 16.38 4.91
CA SER A 306 2.55 16.57 5.96
C SER A 306 2.36 15.29 6.77
N ILE A 307 2.16 14.14 6.12
CA ILE A 307 1.93 12.86 6.80
C ILE A 307 3.19 12.35 7.53
N LEU A 308 4.38 12.57 6.97
CA LEU A 308 5.64 12.19 7.63
C LEU A 308 5.89 13.03 8.89
N THR A 309 5.48 14.30 8.89
CA THR A 309 5.66 15.20 10.04
C THR A 309 4.83 14.76 11.26
N VAL A 310 3.66 14.14 11.03
CA VAL A 310 2.78 13.63 12.10
C VAL A 310 3.07 12.17 12.51
N GLY A 311 4.09 11.55 11.91
CA GLY A 311 4.65 10.28 12.37
C GLY A 311 4.33 9.06 11.50
N VAL A 312 3.71 9.23 10.32
CA VAL A 312 3.66 8.16 9.31
C VAL A 312 5.09 7.87 8.85
N LYS A 313 5.44 6.59 8.68
CA LYS A 313 6.77 6.17 8.25
C LYS A 313 6.74 5.57 6.85
N PHE A 314 7.85 5.66 6.12
CA PHE A 314 7.98 5.10 4.76
C PHE A 314 7.68 3.60 4.64
N PRO A 315 7.99 2.73 5.62
CA PRO A 315 7.61 1.32 5.53
C PRO A 315 6.09 1.08 5.54
N GLN A 316 5.28 2.09 5.88
CA GLN A 316 3.82 2.05 5.74
C GLN A 316 3.35 2.51 4.34
N LEU A 317 4.27 2.99 3.50
CA LEU A 317 4.04 3.50 2.14
C LEU A 317 4.85 2.65 1.14
N ASP A 318 4.66 1.33 1.17
CA ASP A 318 5.50 0.36 0.47
C ASP A 318 5.32 0.43 -1.05
N TYR A 319 4.10 0.67 -1.52
CA TYR A 319 3.80 0.79 -2.94
C TYR A 319 4.42 2.06 -3.52
N PHE A 320 4.24 3.21 -2.88
CA PHE A 320 4.85 4.46 -3.29
C PHE A 320 6.37 4.40 -3.24
N SER A 321 6.95 3.81 -2.18
CA SER A 321 8.40 3.64 -2.06
C SER A 321 8.97 2.85 -3.24
N SER A 322 8.36 1.72 -3.58
CA SER A 322 8.76 0.89 -4.72
C SER A 322 8.66 1.64 -6.05
N VAL A 323 7.56 2.37 -6.29
CA VAL A 323 7.36 3.16 -7.51
C VAL A 323 8.37 4.30 -7.61
N LEU A 324 8.59 5.01 -6.50
CA LEU A 324 9.53 6.12 -6.41
C LEU A 324 10.95 5.66 -6.76
N LEU A 325 11.41 4.56 -6.15
CA LEU A 325 12.74 3.96 -6.34
C LEU A 325 12.96 3.39 -7.76
N SER A 326 11.94 2.76 -8.33
CA SER A 326 12.06 2.10 -9.64
C SER A 326 11.88 3.04 -10.83
N LYS A 327 11.03 4.07 -10.73
CA LYS A 327 10.60 4.88 -11.89
C LYS A 327 10.95 6.36 -11.80
N HIS A 328 11.14 6.93 -10.61
CA HIS A 328 11.15 8.39 -10.41
C HIS A 328 12.45 8.92 -9.78
N ARG A 329 13.60 8.55 -10.36
CA ARG A 329 14.93 8.91 -9.84
C ARG A 329 15.18 10.42 -9.69
N GLU A 330 14.71 11.23 -10.63
CA GLU A 330 14.82 12.70 -10.53
C GLU A 330 14.02 13.27 -9.35
N LEU A 331 12.85 12.68 -9.05
CA LEU A 331 12.02 13.08 -7.93
C LEU A 331 12.70 12.70 -6.61
N ILE A 332 13.31 11.51 -6.52
CA ILE A 332 14.13 11.11 -5.35
C ILE A 332 15.24 12.11 -5.11
N ASN A 333 16.02 12.43 -6.14
CA ASN A 333 17.12 13.38 -6.02
C ASN A 333 16.63 14.75 -5.51
N HIS A 334 15.46 15.20 -5.99
CA HIS A 334 14.82 16.42 -5.48
C HIS A 334 14.39 16.30 -4.02
N ILE A 335 13.67 15.24 -3.65
CA ILE A 335 13.16 14.97 -2.29
C ILE A 335 14.32 14.91 -1.29
N VAL A 336 15.31 14.06 -1.54
CA VAL A 336 16.48 13.88 -0.67
C VAL A 336 17.21 15.21 -0.45
N THR A 337 17.47 15.95 -1.54
CA THR A 337 18.17 17.23 -1.44
C THR A 337 17.36 18.26 -0.65
N LYS A 338 16.04 18.34 -0.90
CA LYS A 338 15.14 19.26 -0.19
C LYS A 338 15.06 18.94 1.30
N TRP A 339 14.92 17.66 1.65
CA TRP A 339 14.78 17.23 3.05
C TRP A 339 16.08 17.39 3.82
N PHE A 340 17.22 17.02 3.24
CA PHE A 340 18.51 17.33 3.86
C PHE A 340 18.73 18.82 4.05
N LEU A 341 18.36 19.64 3.06
CA LEU A 341 18.46 21.10 3.16
C LEU A 341 17.54 21.68 4.25
N SER A 342 16.37 21.09 4.49
CA SER A 342 15.46 21.53 5.56
C SER A 342 16.09 21.40 6.95
N GLY A 343 16.97 20.42 7.15
CA GLY A 343 17.51 20.06 8.47
C GLY A 343 16.48 19.52 9.45
N ASP A 344 15.24 19.28 9.02
CA ASP A 344 14.21 18.66 9.84
C ASP A 344 14.55 17.19 10.09
N SER A 345 14.55 16.79 11.36
CA SER A 345 14.98 15.45 11.76
C SER A 345 14.03 14.37 11.27
N SER A 346 12.72 14.64 11.21
CA SER A 346 11.72 13.68 10.77
C SER A 346 11.88 13.44 9.27
N LEU A 347 11.93 14.51 8.46
CA LEU A 347 12.11 14.39 7.01
C LEU A 347 13.46 13.77 6.63
N CYS A 348 14.55 14.12 7.32
CA CYS A 348 15.84 13.50 7.06
C CYS A 348 15.88 12.01 7.46
N HIS A 349 15.22 11.64 8.56
CA HIS A 349 15.07 10.24 8.96
C HIS A 349 14.27 9.46 7.91
N SER A 350 13.21 10.06 7.37
CA SER A 350 12.40 9.46 6.30
C SER A 350 13.20 9.14 5.04
N VAL A 351 14.29 9.86 4.73
CA VAL A 351 15.24 9.46 3.66
C VAL A 351 15.92 8.13 3.98
N THR A 352 16.29 7.93 5.24
CA THR A 352 16.91 6.69 5.70
C THR A 352 15.93 5.54 5.54
N ASP A 353 14.69 5.72 6.00
CA ASP A 353 13.63 4.72 5.90
C ASP A 353 13.35 4.34 4.44
N LEU A 354 13.21 5.33 3.54
CA LEU A 354 13.00 5.09 2.10
C LEU A 354 14.10 4.21 1.48
N LEU A 355 15.36 4.38 1.90
CA LEU A 355 16.50 3.63 1.37
C LEU A 355 16.83 2.37 2.17
N HIS A 356 16.13 2.09 3.28
CA HIS A 356 16.45 0.97 4.15
C HIS A 356 16.01 -0.38 3.59
N ASP A 357 14.84 -0.46 2.95
CA ASP A 357 14.22 -1.73 2.54
C ASP A 357 14.58 -2.19 1.12
N VAL A 358 15.51 -1.51 0.45
CA VAL A 358 15.98 -1.93 -0.89
C VAL A 358 16.91 -3.13 -0.74
N MET A 359 16.39 -4.29 -1.13
CA MET A 359 17.07 -5.58 -1.15
C MET A 359 18.17 -5.55 -2.22
N ASP A 360 19.43 -5.59 -1.78
CA ASP A 360 20.66 -5.88 -2.54
C ASP A 360 21.22 -4.86 -3.55
N GLU A 361 20.51 -3.82 -3.98
CA GLU A 361 21.10 -2.81 -4.89
C GLU A 361 21.61 -1.56 -4.16
N ASP A 362 22.87 -1.21 -4.40
CA ASP A 362 23.44 0.09 -4.04
C ASP A 362 22.64 1.20 -4.73
N VAL A 363 21.66 1.78 -4.03
CA VAL A 363 20.85 2.87 -4.57
C VAL A 363 21.70 4.13 -4.65
N GLU A 364 22.24 4.40 -5.84
CA GLU A 364 22.97 5.63 -6.12
C GLU A 364 21.99 6.80 -6.28
N ILE A 365 22.07 7.77 -5.36
CA ILE A 365 21.31 9.02 -5.42
C ILE A 365 22.22 10.20 -5.78
N GLU A 366 21.65 11.25 -6.37
CA GLU A 366 22.36 12.47 -6.74
C GLU A 366 21.70 13.71 -6.13
N ALA A 367 22.48 14.76 -5.92
CA ALA A 367 22.01 16.03 -5.41
C ALA A 367 21.37 16.87 -6.53
N LYS A 368 20.19 17.44 -6.24
CA LYS A 368 19.53 18.38 -7.14
C LYS A 368 20.22 19.74 -7.04
N MET A 369 21.22 19.97 -7.89
CA MET A 369 22.05 21.19 -7.86
C MET A 369 21.27 22.50 -7.98
N ALA A 370 20.06 22.49 -8.56
CA ALA A 370 19.19 23.67 -8.61
C ALA A 370 18.76 24.18 -7.22
N LEU A 371 18.85 23.34 -6.17
CA LEU A 371 18.56 23.72 -4.78
C LEU A 371 19.81 24.15 -3.99
N LEU A 372 21.01 24.03 -4.58
CA LEU A 372 22.31 24.20 -3.93
C LEU A 372 23.09 25.35 -4.59
N ASP A 373 22.60 26.57 -4.41
CA ASP A 373 23.09 27.83 -4.97
C ASP A 373 24.34 28.40 -4.27
N ASP A 374 24.69 27.93 -3.08
CA ASP A 374 25.87 28.38 -2.33
C ASP A 374 26.72 27.24 -1.73
N GLU A 375 27.97 27.56 -1.36
CA GLU A 375 28.93 26.61 -0.79
C GLU A 375 28.49 26.06 0.58
N VAL A 376 27.80 26.87 1.39
CA VAL A 376 27.35 26.48 2.73
C VAL A 376 26.30 25.39 2.61
N LYS A 377 25.31 25.55 1.71
CA LYS A 377 24.29 24.53 1.44
C LYS A 377 24.90 23.25 0.92
N GLN A 378 25.88 23.33 0.01
CA GLN A 378 26.56 22.16 -0.55
C GLN A 378 27.26 21.32 0.53
N ILE A 379 27.98 21.97 1.46
CA ILE A 379 28.65 21.29 2.58
C ILE A 379 27.62 20.73 3.55
N PHE A 380 26.61 21.53 3.91
CA PHE A 380 25.54 21.16 4.84
C PHE A 380 24.80 19.90 4.40
N VAL A 381 24.33 19.83 3.15
CA VAL A 381 23.65 18.61 2.67
C VAL A 381 24.60 17.42 2.56
N GLY A 382 25.91 17.65 2.36
CA GLY A 382 26.94 16.61 2.40
C GLY A 382 27.10 16.00 3.79
N HIS A 383 27.11 16.82 4.83
CA HIS A 383 27.08 16.35 6.22
C HIS A 383 25.80 15.56 6.50
N LYS A 384 24.63 16.09 6.11
CA LYS A 384 23.33 15.40 6.27
C LYS A 384 23.32 14.04 5.60
N ALA A 385 23.87 13.93 4.39
CA ALA A 385 23.99 12.65 3.69
C ALA A 385 24.80 11.63 4.52
N VAL A 386 25.96 12.01 5.06
CA VAL A 386 26.73 11.09 5.93
C VAL A 386 26.00 10.79 7.24
N GLY A 387 25.42 11.79 7.89
CA GLY A 387 24.74 11.62 9.16
C GLY A 387 23.56 10.63 9.07
N TRP A 388 22.71 10.78 8.05
CA TRP A 388 21.50 9.98 7.90
C TRP A 388 21.72 8.69 7.11
N LEU A 389 22.59 8.69 6.10
CA LEU A 389 22.86 7.52 5.24
C LEU A 389 24.14 6.78 5.61
N TYR A 390 24.61 6.88 6.86
CA TYR A 390 25.84 6.23 7.29
C TYR A 390 25.85 4.70 7.05
N THR A 391 24.70 4.04 7.20
CA THR A 391 24.54 2.59 6.95
C THR A 391 24.32 2.26 5.47
N ARG A 392 24.23 3.27 4.60
CA ARG A 392 24.14 3.16 3.14
C ARG A 392 25.28 3.97 2.51
N PRO A 393 26.55 3.55 2.71
CA PRO A 393 27.72 4.38 2.40
C PRO A 393 27.80 4.71 0.90
N VAL A 394 27.36 3.82 0.02
CA VAL A 394 27.35 4.08 -1.43
C VAL A 394 26.38 5.19 -1.80
N SER A 395 25.18 5.23 -1.21
CA SER A 395 24.19 6.30 -1.43
C SER A 395 24.72 7.65 -0.92
N ALA A 396 25.32 7.66 0.28
CA ALA A 396 25.95 8.87 0.83
C ALA A 396 27.09 9.37 -0.08
N ALA A 397 27.96 8.46 -0.53
CA ALA A 397 29.09 8.80 -1.39
C ALA A 397 28.65 9.25 -2.78
N SER A 398 27.66 8.60 -3.40
CA SER A 398 27.14 9.02 -4.71
C SER A 398 26.53 10.42 -4.64
N PHE A 399 25.78 10.72 -3.57
CA PHE A 399 25.21 12.03 -3.33
C PHE A 399 26.30 13.11 -3.26
N ILE A 400 27.32 12.91 -2.42
CA ILE A 400 28.41 13.89 -2.27
C ILE A 400 29.24 14.03 -3.56
N LEU A 401 29.50 12.93 -4.27
CA LEU A 401 30.23 12.98 -5.54
C LEU A 401 29.49 13.79 -6.61
N SER A 402 28.16 13.77 -6.61
CA SER A 402 27.36 14.58 -7.53
C SER A 402 27.53 16.08 -7.26
N ILE A 403 27.62 16.50 -5.99
CA ILE A 403 27.91 17.88 -5.57
C ILE A 403 29.34 18.27 -5.94
N TYR A 404 30.30 17.38 -5.65
CA TYR A 404 31.72 17.62 -5.91
C TYR A 404 32.02 17.98 -7.37
N LYS A 405 31.23 17.44 -8.31
CA LYS A 405 31.35 17.69 -9.75
C LYS A 405 31.35 19.18 -10.09
N THR A 406 30.46 19.95 -9.49
CA THR A 406 30.26 21.38 -9.77
C THR A 406 30.75 22.31 -8.66
N ALA A 407 31.16 21.74 -7.51
CA ALA A 407 31.67 22.48 -6.37
C ALA A 407 32.96 23.27 -6.65
N SER A 408 33.16 24.36 -5.92
CA SER A 408 34.38 25.17 -5.92
C SER A 408 35.56 24.43 -5.29
N ALA A 409 36.77 24.97 -5.40
CA ALA A 409 37.96 24.34 -4.85
C ALA A 409 37.93 24.23 -3.30
N THR A 410 37.34 25.22 -2.62
CA THR A 410 37.15 25.24 -1.17
C THR A 410 36.17 24.14 -0.75
N THR A 411 34.97 24.13 -1.33
CA THR A 411 33.95 23.12 -1.06
C THR A 411 34.43 21.71 -1.36
N ARG A 412 35.16 21.50 -2.47
CA ARG A 412 35.72 20.19 -2.81
C ARG A 412 36.63 19.63 -1.72
N LYS A 413 37.41 20.47 -1.04
CA LYS A 413 38.31 20.03 0.03
C LYS A 413 37.52 19.53 1.24
N GLU A 414 36.46 20.24 1.62
CA GLU A 414 35.56 19.83 2.72
C GLU A 414 34.82 18.54 2.36
N LEU A 415 34.22 18.45 1.16
CA LEU A 415 33.52 17.25 0.72
C LEU A 415 34.45 16.02 0.62
N GLU A 416 35.71 16.21 0.21
CA GLU A 416 36.71 15.13 0.23
C GLU A 416 37.00 14.66 1.66
N GLN A 417 37.08 15.59 2.62
CA GLN A 417 37.30 15.24 4.02
C GLN A 417 36.14 14.40 4.55
N VAL A 418 34.89 14.81 4.29
CA VAL A 418 33.67 14.10 4.69
C VAL A 418 33.57 12.70 4.06
N LEU A 419 33.94 12.56 2.78
CA LEU A 419 34.00 11.27 2.09
C LEU A 419 35.07 10.34 2.69
N TYR A 420 36.19 10.90 3.14
CA TYR A 420 37.28 10.13 3.73
C TYR A 420 36.94 9.70 5.17
N ASP A 421 36.58 10.65 6.02
CA ASP A 421 36.34 10.49 7.45
C ASP A 421 35.03 11.20 7.84
N PRO A 422 33.99 10.48 8.31
CA PRO A 422 34.05 9.09 8.80
C PRO A 422 33.82 8.00 7.74
N LEU A 423 33.40 8.34 6.52
CA LEU A 423 32.73 7.38 5.64
C LEU A 423 33.66 6.27 5.09
N LEU A 424 34.72 6.62 4.36
CA LEU A 424 35.64 5.64 3.77
C LEU A 424 36.43 4.84 4.82
N LEU A 425 36.79 5.48 5.94
CA LEU A 425 37.44 4.79 7.06
C LEU A 425 36.53 3.75 7.71
N SER A 426 35.22 4.01 7.72
CA SER A 426 34.22 3.08 8.26
C SER A 426 33.93 1.91 7.32
N TYR A 427 33.75 2.16 6.02
CA TYR A 427 33.35 1.16 5.02
C TYR A 427 34.37 1.01 3.88
N PRO A 428 35.62 0.61 4.18
CA PRO A 428 36.68 0.52 3.17
C PRO A 428 36.47 -0.62 2.16
N GLY A 429 35.63 -1.62 2.43
CA GLY A 429 35.30 -2.68 1.47
C GLY A 429 34.37 -2.18 0.37
N GLU A 430 33.17 -1.78 0.76
CA GLU A 430 32.11 -1.30 -0.13
C GLU A 430 32.57 -0.07 -0.93
N LEU A 431 33.09 0.96 -0.24
CA LEU A 431 33.48 2.20 -0.90
C LEU A 431 34.73 2.05 -1.78
N LYS A 432 35.65 1.12 -1.47
CA LYS A 432 36.77 0.83 -2.38
C LYS A 432 36.28 0.20 -3.67
N ARG A 433 35.30 -0.70 -3.61
CA ARG A 433 34.68 -1.27 -4.82
C ARG A 433 33.97 -0.18 -5.62
N PHE A 434 33.19 0.66 -4.94
CA PHE A 434 32.48 1.77 -5.55
C PHE A 434 33.41 2.79 -6.21
N PHE A 435 34.43 3.31 -5.53
CA PHE A 435 35.37 4.27 -6.12
C PHE A 435 36.18 3.68 -7.27
N LYS A 436 36.54 2.40 -7.23
CA LYS A 436 37.12 1.70 -8.39
C LYS A 436 36.16 1.63 -9.56
N SER A 437 34.88 1.36 -9.33
CA SER A 437 33.87 1.35 -10.39
C SER A 437 33.72 2.73 -11.03
N ARG A 438 33.81 3.81 -10.24
CA ARG A 438 33.82 5.20 -10.76
C ARG A 438 35.05 5.51 -11.60
N ILE A 439 36.23 5.07 -11.18
CA ILE A 439 37.46 5.19 -11.97
C ILE A 439 37.31 4.47 -13.31
N ASN A 440 36.76 3.26 -13.33
CA ASN A 440 36.56 2.49 -14.55
C ASN A 440 35.52 3.10 -15.50
N LYS A 441 34.59 3.91 -14.97
CA LYS A 441 33.58 4.66 -15.73
C LYS A 441 34.05 6.09 -16.07
N ASP A 442 35.34 6.39 -15.92
CA ASP A 442 35.96 7.71 -16.13
C ASP A 442 35.31 8.87 -15.34
N PHE A 443 34.69 8.57 -14.20
CA PHE A 443 33.99 9.55 -13.37
C PHE A 443 34.82 9.96 -12.15
N GLN A 444 35.13 11.26 -12.01
CA GLN A 444 35.88 11.84 -10.88
C GLN A 444 37.18 11.07 -10.52
N ILE A 445 37.92 10.62 -11.55
CA ILE A 445 39.08 9.72 -11.43
C ILE A 445 40.11 10.23 -10.41
N HIS A 446 40.46 11.52 -10.47
CA HIS A 446 41.50 12.09 -9.60
C HIS A 446 41.12 12.08 -8.12
N LEU A 447 39.86 12.42 -7.79
CA LEU A 447 39.36 12.36 -6.43
C LEU A 447 39.33 10.92 -5.93
N CYS A 448 38.75 10.00 -6.70
CA CYS A 448 38.63 8.59 -6.32
C CYS A 448 40.01 7.97 -6.08
N LYS A 449 41.00 8.21 -6.95
CA LYS A 449 42.38 7.75 -6.74
C LYS A 449 42.99 8.32 -5.46
N ARG A 450 42.86 9.62 -5.22
CA ARG A 450 43.39 10.28 -4.03
C ARG A 450 42.79 9.71 -2.73
N LEU A 451 41.49 9.45 -2.70
CA LEU A 451 40.82 8.81 -1.56
C LEU A 451 41.34 7.38 -1.32
N LEU A 452 41.50 6.59 -2.38
CA LEU A 452 42.04 5.23 -2.30
C LEU A 452 43.51 5.22 -1.85
N ASP A 453 44.32 6.15 -2.34
CA ASP A 453 45.73 6.30 -1.97
C ASP A 453 45.86 6.70 -0.49
N LYS A 454 45.01 7.64 -0.01
CA LYS A 454 44.91 7.99 1.42
C LYS A 454 44.56 6.78 2.28
N LEU A 455 43.56 6.01 1.88
CA LEU A 455 43.16 4.79 2.60
C LEU A 455 44.29 3.73 2.60
N GLN A 456 45.01 3.58 1.49
CA GLN A 456 46.15 2.67 1.41
C GLN A 456 47.30 3.11 2.32
N ALA A 457 47.60 4.41 2.36
CA ALA A 457 48.60 4.96 3.26
C ALA A 457 48.21 4.70 4.74
N TYR A 458 46.96 4.97 5.10
CA TYR A 458 46.43 4.69 6.45
C TYR A 458 46.59 3.22 6.85
N HIS A 459 46.19 2.27 5.99
CA HIS A 459 46.39 0.85 6.27
C HIS A 459 47.86 0.45 6.35
N SER A 460 48.71 1.00 5.49
CA SER A 460 50.15 0.74 5.52
C SER A 460 50.79 1.20 6.83
N ASP A 461 50.32 2.31 7.39
CA ASP A 461 50.79 2.82 8.68
C ASP A 461 50.32 1.95 9.85
N ILE A 462 49.10 1.42 9.81
CA ILE A 462 48.61 0.42 10.78
C ILE A 462 49.43 -0.86 10.71
N GLU A 463 49.72 -1.36 9.51
CA GLU A 463 50.50 -2.59 9.32
C GLU A 463 51.91 -2.45 9.91
N LYS A 464 52.56 -1.29 9.76
CA LYS A 464 53.88 -1.01 10.34
C LYS A 464 53.90 -1.15 11.87
N VAL A 465 52.79 -0.81 12.55
CA VAL A 465 52.70 -0.89 14.02
C VAL A 465 52.09 -2.19 14.53
N SER A 466 51.46 -2.99 13.66
CA SER A 466 50.78 -4.25 14.01
C SER A 466 51.68 -5.32 14.66
N GLY A 467 53.01 -5.23 14.44
CA GLY A 467 54.00 -6.11 15.05
C GLY A 467 54.48 -5.71 16.45
N LEU A 468 54.06 -4.56 16.97
CA LEU A 468 54.42 -4.08 18.30
C LEU A 468 53.62 -4.84 19.36
N LYS A 469 54.31 -5.67 20.14
CA LYS A 469 53.67 -6.52 21.16
C LYS A 469 52.94 -5.71 22.23
N GLU A 470 53.40 -4.49 22.49
CA GLU A 470 52.85 -3.53 23.43
C GLU A 470 51.45 -3.03 23.03
N LEU A 471 51.13 -3.05 21.74
CA LEU A 471 49.83 -2.62 21.20
C LEU A 471 48.89 -3.79 20.92
N MET A 472 49.34 -5.03 21.10
CA MET A 472 48.51 -6.22 20.89
C MET A 472 47.65 -6.50 22.12
N ALA A 473 46.35 -6.68 21.91
CA ALA A 473 45.49 -7.21 22.95
C ALA A 473 45.90 -8.66 23.31
N PRO A 474 45.82 -9.04 24.61
CA PRO A 474 46.02 -10.42 25.02
C PRO A 474 45.12 -11.39 24.23
N ARG A 475 45.65 -12.58 23.92
CA ARG A 475 44.93 -13.57 23.08
C ARG A 475 43.60 -14.00 23.71
N GLU A 476 43.56 -14.07 25.03
CA GLU A 476 42.37 -14.39 25.81
C GLU A 476 41.27 -13.36 25.56
N ASN A 477 41.60 -12.06 25.58
CA ASN A 477 40.66 -10.99 25.32
C ASN A 477 40.15 -11.00 23.87
N ILE A 478 41.04 -11.25 22.91
CA ILE A 478 40.68 -11.40 21.49
C ILE A 478 39.69 -12.57 21.33
N SER A 479 39.98 -13.71 21.95
CA SER A 479 39.11 -14.89 21.90
C SER A 479 37.74 -14.62 22.53
N VAL A 480 37.70 -13.91 23.65
CA VAL A 480 36.44 -13.53 24.32
C VAL A 480 35.63 -12.58 23.43
N TYR A 481 36.28 -11.57 22.85
CA TYR A 481 35.64 -10.62 21.93
C TYR A 481 34.99 -11.34 20.73
N TRP A 482 35.73 -12.21 20.03
CA TRP A 482 35.19 -12.92 18.87
C TRP A 482 34.08 -13.90 19.25
N LYS A 483 34.13 -14.49 20.45
CA LYS A 483 33.06 -15.35 20.95
C LYS A 483 31.77 -14.56 21.21
N GLU A 484 31.88 -13.38 21.81
CA GLU A 484 30.73 -12.50 22.06
C GLU A 484 30.15 -11.93 20.76
N SER A 485 31.03 -11.53 19.83
CA SER A 485 30.66 -11.06 18.49
C SER A 485 29.90 -12.14 17.71
N ASN A 486 30.41 -13.37 17.67
CA ASN A 486 29.72 -14.50 17.03
C ASN A 486 28.36 -14.80 17.66
N LYS A 487 28.28 -14.74 19.00
CA LYS A 487 27.01 -14.95 19.72
C LYS A 487 26.00 -13.87 19.38
N SER A 488 26.43 -12.61 19.30
CA SER A 488 25.58 -11.47 18.94
C SER A 488 25.10 -11.58 17.49
N MET A 489 25.98 -11.97 16.56
CA MET A 489 25.63 -12.23 15.16
C MET A 489 24.61 -13.37 15.03
N GLN A 490 24.80 -14.45 15.80
CA GLN A 490 23.86 -15.57 15.81
C GLN A 490 22.48 -15.15 16.33
N ALA A 491 22.43 -14.37 17.42
CA ALA A 491 21.18 -13.83 17.94
C ALA A 491 20.46 -12.94 16.91
N ALA A 492 21.21 -12.04 16.25
CA ALA A 492 20.66 -11.19 15.19
C ALA A 492 20.11 -12.02 14.01
N TYR A 493 20.79 -13.09 13.62
CA TYR A 493 20.32 -14.01 12.57
C TYR A 493 19.03 -14.74 12.99
N GLU A 494 18.98 -15.23 14.23
CA GLU A 494 17.79 -15.89 14.77
C GLU A 494 16.60 -14.93 14.82
N ASP A 495 16.78 -13.70 15.31
CA ASP A 495 15.73 -12.68 15.36
C ASP A 495 15.26 -12.26 13.96
N ALA A 496 16.18 -12.07 13.00
CA ALA A 496 15.84 -11.78 11.61
C ALA A 496 15.05 -12.93 10.96
N SER A 497 15.39 -14.18 11.28
CA SER A 497 14.68 -15.33 10.74
C SER A 497 13.21 -15.39 11.20
N ARG A 498 12.91 -15.02 12.44
CA ARG A 498 11.53 -15.04 12.99
C ARG A 498 10.56 -14.13 12.25
N GLY A 499 11.05 -13.08 11.57
CA GLY A 499 10.24 -12.20 10.73
C GLY A 499 10.07 -12.66 9.28
N SER A 500 10.73 -13.76 8.88
CA SER A 500 10.70 -14.23 7.49
C SER A 500 9.41 -14.96 7.16
N ILE A 501 8.82 -14.65 6.00
CA ILE A 501 7.67 -15.40 5.45
C ILE A 501 8.02 -16.88 5.29
N ILE A 502 9.28 -17.21 4.99
CA ILE A 502 9.77 -18.59 4.84
C ILE A 502 9.55 -19.40 6.14
N ASP A 503 9.67 -18.76 7.31
CA ASP A 503 9.42 -19.39 8.60
C ASP A 503 7.95 -19.76 8.82
N LEU A 504 7.03 -19.02 8.20
CA LEU A 504 5.58 -19.25 8.32
C LEU A 504 5.09 -20.38 7.41
N ILE A 505 5.76 -20.62 6.28
CA ILE A 505 5.33 -21.58 5.25
C ILE A 505 6.19 -22.86 5.18
N VAL A 506 7.36 -22.91 5.83
CA VAL A 506 8.27 -24.07 5.77
C VAL A 506 8.59 -24.64 7.16
N ALA A 507 8.38 -25.94 7.33
CA ALA A 507 8.79 -26.67 8.53
C ALA A 507 10.33 -26.73 8.66
N LYS A 508 10.88 -26.14 9.73
CA LYS A 508 12.32 -26.17 10.02
C LYS A 508 12.78 -27.51 10.58
N LYS A 509 13.89 -28.03 10.07
CA LYS A 509 14.62 -29.16 10.65
C LYS A 509 16.10 -28.81 10.80
N THR A 510 16.59 -28.79 12.04
CA THR A 510 18.02 -28.64 12.32
C THR A 510 18.74 -29.95 12.04
N LEU A 511 19.64 -29.96 11.06
CA LEU A 511 20.50 -31.10 10.78
C LEU A 511 21.82 -30.96 11.53
N LEU A 512 22.24 -32.03 12.20
CA LEU A 512 23.55 -32.08 12.86
C LEU A 512 24.69 -32.33 11.86
N TYR A 513 24.41 -33.07 10.76
CA TYR A 513 25.37 -33.43 9.71
C TYR A 513 24.64 -33.65 8.37
N GLY A 514 25.34 -33.36 7.25
CA GLY A 514 24.88 -33.64 5.88
C GLY A 514 24.66 -32.39 5.02
N ASN A 515 24.76 -32.53 3.71
CA ASN A 515 24.56 -31.48 2.70
C ASN A 515 23.42 -31.79 1.72
N SER A 516 22.61 -32.81 2.00
CA SER A 516 21.46 -33.21 1.20
C SER A 516 20.30 -33.68 2.09
N SER A 517 19.08 -33.61 1.55
CA SER A 517 17.87 -34.15 2.18
C SER A 517 17.29 -35.24 1.28
N ILE A 518 16.81 -36.33 1.88
CA ILE A 518 16.18 -37.45 1.17
C ILE A 518 14.69 -37.45 1.48
N TYR A 519 13.86 -37.52 0.44
CA TYR A 519 12.42 -37.71 0.57
C TYR A 519 11.92 -38.75 -0.45
N TYR A 520 10.75 -39.34 -0.17
CA TYR A 520 10.14 -40.36 -1.00
C TYR A 520 8.87 -39.79 -1.65
N MET A 521 8.78 -39.83 -2.98
CA MET A 521 7.56 -39.45 -3.71
C MET A 521 6.76 -40.69 -4.08
N HIS A 522 5.45 -40.66 -3.86
CA HIS A 522 4.53 -41.70 -4.32
C HIS A 522 4.11 -41.40 -5.75
N ARG A 523 4.41 -42.31 -6.67
CA ARG A 523 3.76 -42.31 -7.98
C ARG A 523 2.39 -43.00 -7.84
N GLY A 524 1.44 -42.64 -8.71
CA GLY A 524 0.05 -43.10 -8.65
C GLY A 524 -0.17 -44.62 -8.78
N ASP A 525 0.90 -45.40 -8.92
CA ASP A 525 0.95 -46.87 -8.93
C ASP A 525 1.32 -47.49 -7.57
N GLY A 526 1.60 -46.67 -6.54
CA GLY A 526 1.99 -47.15 -5.21
C GLY A 526 3.49 -47.39 -5.03
N GLU A 527 4.32 -47.15 -6.05
CA GLU A 527 5.78 -47.21 -5.92
C GLU A 527 6.34 -45.93 -5.30
N GLN A 528 7.23 -46.09 -4.30
CA GLN A 528 7.94 -44.99 -3.66
C GLN A 528 9.29 -44.77 -4.34
N VAL A 529 9.48 -43.62 -4.98
CA VAL A 529 10.76 -43.24 -5.59
C VAL A 529 11.55 -42.36 -4.62
N ARG A 530 12.74 -42.82 -4.22
CA ARG A 530 13.69 -42.03 -3.43
C ARG A 530 14.21 -40.86 -4.28
N GLN A 531 14.08 -39.65 -3.76
CA GLN A 531 14.74 -38.46 -4.29
C GLN A 531 15.68 -37.85 -3.27
N GLU A 532 16.81 -37.37 -3.75
CA GLU A 532 17.80 -36.66 -2.96
C GLU A 532 17.91 -35.24 -3.49
N MET A 533 17.68 -34.25 -2.63
CA MET A 533 17.82 -32.85 -2.95
C MET A 533 19.04 -32.28 -2.24
N PRO A 534 20.07 -31.85 -2.96
CA PRO A 534 21.22 -31.17 -2.36
C PRO A 534 20.76 -29.85 -1.74
N MET A 535 21.34 -29.50 -0.60
CA MET A 535 21.03 -28.26 0.07
C MET A 535 21.62 -27.08 -0.69
N GLN A 536 20.83 -26.03 -0.85
CA GLN A 536 21.30 -24.75 -1.36
C GLN A 536 21.62 -23.83 -0.20
N SER A 537 22.80 -23.22 -0.23
CA SER A 537 23.19 -22.21 0.73
C SER A 537 22.78 -20.84 0.22
N PHE A 538 21.99 -20.12 1.02
CA PHE A 538 21.81 -18.69 0.87
C PHE A 538 22.68 -18.01 1.91
N SER A 539 23.60 -17.16 1.47
CA SER A 539 24.47 -16.40 2.35
C SER A 539 24.37 -14.92 2.01
N HIS A 540 24.13 -14.10 3.02
CA HIS A 540 24.22 -12.65 2.93
C HIS A 540 25.44 -12.19 3.74
N SER A 541 26.18 -11.21 3.22
CA SER A 541 27.36 -10.65 3.87
C SER A 541 27.23 -9.14 3.89
N THR A 542 27.44 -8.53 5.05
CA THR A 542 27.40 -7.07 5.24
C THR A 542 28.70 -6.60 5.89
N GLU A 543 29.21 -5.43 5.48
CA GLU A 543 30.40 -4.84 6.09
C GLU A 543 30.04 -4.13 7.41
N ILE A 544 30.76 -4.45 8.49
CA ILE A 544 30.61 -3.74 9.77
C ILE A 544 31.47 -2.47 9.74
N PRO A 545 30.95 -1.30 10.13
CA PRO A 545 31.71 -0.06 10.17
C PRO A 545 32.91 -0.17 11.11
N ARG A 546 34.13 0.01 10.59
CA ARG A 546 35.36 -0.15 11.38
C ARG A 546 35.50 0.87 12.49
N LEU A 547 35.08 2.11 12.27
CA LEU A 547 35.18 3.17 13.27
C LEU A 547 34.27 2.92 14.49
N ASN A 548 33.18 2.14 14.36
CA ASN A 548 32.42 1.67 15.54
C ASN A 548 33.25 0.80 16.50
N ILE A 549 34.39 0.26 16.04
CA ILE A 549 35.31 -0.55 16.87
C ILE A 549 36.54 0.27 17.24
N LEU A 550 37.08 1.04 16.29
CA LEU A 550 38.36 1.74 16.46
C LEU A 550 38.22 3.07 17.21
N ASP A 551 37.15 3.82 16.96
CA ASP A 551 36.90 5.13 17.57
C ASP A 551 35.39 5.43 17.65
N PRO A 552 34.63 4.66 18.46
CA PRO A 552 33.17 4.74 18.50
C PRO A 552 32.66 6.10 19.00
N GLU A 553 33.37 6.73 19.94
CA GLU A 553 32.94 7.99 20.56
C GLU A 553 33.06 9.16 19.58
N SER A 554 34.18 9.29 18.87
CA SER A 554 34.34 10.36 17.87
C SER A 554 33.39 10.16 16.70
N LEU A 555 33.18 8.90 16.27
CA LEU A 555 32.22 8.59 15.23
C LEU A 555 30.79 8.97 15.64
N ASP A 556 30.33 8.54 16.83
CA ASP A 556 28.99 8.88 17.33
C ASP A 556 28.81 10.40 17.43
N TYR A 557 29.82 11.11 17.95
CA TYR A 557 29.82 12.57 18.01
C TYR A 557 29.66 13.20 16.62
N ILE A 558 30.48 12.81 15.64
CA ILE A 558 30.44 13.36 14.27
C ILE A 558 29.06 13.09 13.62
N LEU A 559 28.55 11.86 13.73
CA LEU A 559 27.24 11.51 13.16
C LEU A 559 26.11 12.31 13.80
N ARG A 560 26.15 12.52 15.12
CA ARG A 560 25.16 13.37 15.81
C ARG A 560 25.26 14.82 15.39
N VAL A 561 26.47 15.38 15.26
CA VAL A 561 26.68 16.75 14.77
C VAL A 561 26.08 16.89 13.37
N TYR A 562 26.40 15.99 12.45
CA TYR A 562 25.87 16.01 11.09
C TYR A 562 24.34 15.86 11.05
N ARG A 563 23.74 15.04 11.91
CA ARG A 563 22.28 14.93 12.02
C ARG A 563 21.62 16.17 12.60
N CYS A 564 22.21 16.75 13.65
CA CYS A 564 21.58 17.81 14.45
C CYS A 564 21.94 19.24 14.00
N GLU A 565 22.99 19.44 13.19
CA GLU A 565 23.35 20.77 12.71
C GLU A 565 22.18 21.41 11.96
N ARG A 566 22.01 22.72 12.10
CA ARG A 566 20.95 23.47 11.40
C ARG A 566 21.60 24.55 10.56
N MET A 567 21.01 24.82 9.40
CA MET A 567 21.36 26.02 8.66
C MET A 567 21.07 27.23 9.54
N LYS A 568 22.09 28.05 9.80
CA LYS A 568 21.91 29.36 10.41
C LYS A 568 21.27 30.26 9.36
N ASN A 569 19.94 30.38 9.40
CA ASN A 569 19.29 31.45 8.66
C ASN A 569 19.66 32.78 9.33
N GLU A 570 20.13 33.76 8.56
CA GLU A 570 20.42 35.13 9.02
C GLU A 570 19.22 35.83 9.70
N ALA A 571 18.04 35.21 9.71
CA ALA A 571 16.84 35.69 10.38
C ALA A 571 16.80 35.44 11.91
N ASN A 572 17.71 34.64 12.49
CA ASN A 572 17.77 34.36 13.93
C ASN A 572 19.17 34.58 14.53
N SER A 573 19.84 35.70 14.19
CA SER A 573 21.01 36.21 14.91
C SER A 573 20.86 37.68 15.24
#